data_AF-A0A1G1FVC6-F1
#
_entry.id   AF-A0A1G1FVC6-F1
#
_cell.length_a   1.000
_cell.length_b   1.000
_cell.length_c   1.000
_cell.angle_alpha   90.00
_cell.angle_beta   90.00
_cell.angle_gamma   90.00
#
_symmetry.space_group_name_H-M   'P 1'
#
loop_
_entity.id
_entity.type
_entity.pdbx_description
1 polymer ?
#
loop_
_entity_poly.entity_id
_entity_poly.type
_entity_poly.pdbx_seq_one_letter_code
_entity_poly.pdbx_strand_id
1 'polypeptide(L)'
;MPGSPFVERPSSVDAFLPIGGLMAFKYFALTGIVDPVHPAGFIMFVAILGVSLVLKKGFCGWLCPIGTLSQYVWMTGEKLFGRNFRIKGYTDISLRSLKYLLLGMFVFLIVIAMPANMMALFFIADYYKAVDVRMMKFFTEMTTLTMWVLIGLGVLSLLYKNFWCRYLCPYGALAGLLSRLSPVKIRRNEEKCVHCHACTTHCPTQIDVEAKTVVKSEECFGCLTCVSRCPAKGALEVRASAGKRTAVLKPWLFPVLLVVLFYVVIGIGIATGNWHSKVPYQDYQSLIPEIQKEYANRKVVLKPERAQRNTQGRKETLRTPN
;
A
#
# COMPACT_ATOMS: atom_id res chain seq x y z
N MET A 1 -39.08 -4.25 1.53
CA MET A 1 -37.94 -5.16 1.30
C MET A 1 -37.30 -5.43 2.65
N PRO A 2 -37.03 -6.69 3.04
CA PRO A 2 -36.53 -6.97 4.39
C PRO A 2 -35.19 -6.26 4.56
N GLY A 3 -35.12 -5.37 5.55
CA GLY A 3 -33.95 -4.57 5.84
C GLY A 3 -32.75 -5.49 6.01
N SER A 4 -31.73 -5.28 5.18
CA SER A 4 -30.43 -5.90 5.40
C SER A 4 -30.01 -5.56 6.84
N PRO A 5 -29.66 -6.56 7.68
CA PRO A 5 -29.31 -6.31 9.07
C PRO A 5 -28.18 -5.28 9.15
N PHE A 6 -28.18 -4.48 10.21
CA PHE A 6 -27.11 -3.55 10.51
C PHE A 6 -25.81 -4.34 10.66
N VAL A 7 -24.95 -4.26 9.64
CA VAL A 7 -23.58 -4.76 9.72
C VAL A 7 -22.72 -3.55 10.07
N GLU A 8 -22.20 -3.52 11.28
CA GLU A 8 -21.22 -2.51 11.68
C GLU A 8 -20.05 -2.53 10.70
N ARG A 9 -19.82 -1.39 10.06
CA ARG A 9 -18.69 -1.22 9.16
C ARG A 9 -17.41 -1.18 10.00
N PRO A 10 -16.46 -2.10 9.79
CA PRO A 10 -15.17 -1.99 10.44
C PRO A 10 -14.45 -0.76 9.91
N SER A 11 -14.19 0.23 10.77
CA SER A 11 -13.44 1.45 10.44
C SER A 11 -12.03 1.15 9.91
N SER A 12 -11.54 -0.08 10.12
CA SER A 12 -10.30 -0.60 9.56
C SER A 12 -10.30 -0.70 8.03
N VAL A 13 -11.46 -0.81 7.36
CA VAL A 13 -11.52 -0.83 5.89
C VAL A 13 -11.14 0.53 5.31
N ASP A 14 -11.44 1.61 6.03
CA ASP A 14 -11.14 2.99 5.65
C ASP A 14 -9.63 3.25 5.61
N ALA A 15 -8.86 2.44 6.36
CA ALA A 15 -7.41 2.47 6.36
C ALA A 15 -6.78 2.16 4.99
N PHE A 16 -7.50 1.47 4.11
CA PHE A 16 -7.02 1.10 2.78
C PHE A 16 -7.30 2.15 1.70
N LEU A 17 -7.77 3.35 2.07
CA LEU A 17 -8.03 4.47 1.16
C LEU A 17 -6.91 5.53 1.25
N PRO A 18 -5.74 5.30 0.60
CA PRO A 18 -4.61 6.23 0.69
C PRO A 18 -4.92 7.60 0.08
N ILE A 19 -5.77 7.64 -0.95
CA ILE A 19 -6.24 8.89 -1.57
C ILE A 19 -7.15 9.66 -0.61
N GLY A 20 -8.10 8.96 0.04
CA GLY A 20 -8.97 9.53 1.06
C GLY A 20 -8.16 10.09 2.24
N GLY A 21 -7.19 9.33 2.74
CA GLY A 21 -6.29 9.78 3.81
C GLY A 21 -5.48 11.03 3.45
N LEU A 22 -4.97 11.13 2.22
CA LEU A 22 -4.24 12.32 1.74
C LEU A 22 -5.17 13.54 1.62
N MET A 23 -6.40 13.36 1.10
CA MET A 23 -7.40 14.43 1.02
C MET A 23 -7.81 14.91 2.41
N ALA A 24 -8.11 13.99 3.33
CA ALA A 24 -8.45 14.31 4.70
C ALA A 24 -7.30 15.00 5.44
N PHE A 25 -6.05 14.58 5.20
CA PHE A 25 -4.86 15.26 5.75
C PHE A 25 -4.73 16.70 5.26
N LYS A 26 -4.90 16.94 3.96
CA LYS A 26 -4.88 18.31 3.41
C LYS A 26 -6.05 19.13 3.96
N TYR A 27 -7.25 18.57 4.00
CA TYR A 27 -8.43 19.28 4.52
C TYR A 27 -8.22 19.70 5.98
N PHE A 28 -7.71 18.80 6.82
CA PHE A 28 -7.31 19.10 8.19
C PHE A 28 -6.21 20.18 8.26
N ALA A 29 -5.19 20.11 7.41
CA ALA A 29 -4.12 21.11 7.38
C ALA A 29 -4.61 22.52 7.00
N LEU A 30 -5.68 22.63 6.21
CA LEU A 30 -6.23 23.92 5.78
C LEU A 30 -7.32 24.47 6.72
N THR A 31 -8.14 23.59 7.30
CA THR A 31 -9.35 24.00 8.04
C THR A 31 -9.29 23.70 9.53
N GLY A 32 -8.36 22.85 9.97
CA GLY A 32 -8.31 22.31 11.33
C GLY A 32 -9.38 21.26 11.65
N ILE A 33 -10.24 20.92 10.69
CA ILE A 33 -11.37 20.01 10.88
C ILE A 33 -11.00 18.62 10.34
N VAL A 34 -11.27 17.57 11.12
CA VAL A 34 -11.10 16.18 10.68
C VAL A 34 -12.31 15.78 9.83
N ASP A 35 -12.05 15.08 8.72
CA ASP A 35 -13.09 14.54 7.83
C ASP A 35 -14.11 13.70 8.63
N PRO A 36 -15.40 14.08 8.66
CA PRO A 36 -16.43 13.35 9.41
C PRO A 36 -16.81 12.02 8.75
N VAL A 37 -16.49 11.84 7.46
CA VAL A 37 -16.92 10.69 6.66
C VAL A 37 -15.97 9.51 6.82
N HIS A 38 -14.66 9.70 6.60
CA HIS A 38 -13.63 8.65 6.78
C HIS A 38 -12.50 9.09 7.73
N PRO A 39 -12.79 9.37 9.00
CA PRO A 39 -11.79 9.86 9.94
C PRO A 39 -10.67 8.84 10.23
N ALA A 40 -10.98 7.53 10.20
CA ALA A 40 -9.98 6.47 10.30
C ALA A 40 -8.94 6.52 9.17
N GLY A 41 -9.33 6.90 7.94
CA GLY A 41 -8.41 7.05 6.82
C GLY A 41 -7.35 8.13 7.06
N PHE A 42 -7.75 9.25 7.68
CA PHE A 42 -6.84 10.31 8.13
C PHE A 42 -5.87 9.82 9.20
N ILE A 43 -6.37 9.21 10.27
CA ILE A 43 -5.54 8.71 11.37
C ILE A 43 -4.53 7.68 10.87
N MET A 44 -4.94 6.77 9.98
CA MET A 44 -4.05 5.76 9.41
C MET A 44 -3.00 6.38 8.50
N PHE A 45 -3.38 7.37 7.69
CA PHE A 45 -2.42 8.12 6.88
C PHE A 45 -1.34 8.77 7.75
N VAL A 46 -1.75 9.47 8.83
CA VAL A 46 -0.84 10.08 9.80
C VAL A 46 0.02 9.03 10.51
N ALA A 47 -0.57 7.91 10.94
CA ALA A 47 0.14 6.83 11.63
C ALA A 47 1.26 6.26 10.77
N ILE A 48 0.97 5.94 9.51
CA ILE A 48 1.97 5.35 8.63
C ILE A 48 3.06 6.38 8.24
N LEU A 49 2.70 7.65 7.98
CA LEU A 49 3.72 8.69 7.72
C LEU A 49 4.58 8.95 8.96
N GLY A 50 3.98 8.99 10.16
CA GLY A 50 4.67 9.18 11.43
C GLY A 50 5.64 8.02 11.73
N VAL A 51 5.18 6.77 11.61
CA VAL A 51 6.06 5.60 11.68
C VAL A 51 7.16 5.70 10.61
N SER A 52 6.82 6.14 9.40
CA SER A 52 7.78 6.25 8.30
C SER A 52 8.88 7.28 8.53
N LEU A 53 8.52 8.37 9.20
CA LEU A 53 9.43 9.41 9.63
C LEU A 53 10.36 8.91 10.73
N VAL A 54 9.87 8.14 11.71
CA VAL A 54 10.71 7.70 12.84
C VAL A 54 11.53 6.46 12.49
N LEU A 55 10.95 5.44 11.85
CA LEU A 55 11.50 4.10 11.66
C LEU A 55 11.70 3.71 10.20
N LYS A 56 11.84 4.70 9.29
CA LYS A 56 11.84 4.51 7.84
C LYS A 56 10.57 3.80 7.37
N LYS A 57 10.54 3.27 6.16
CA LYS A 57 9.44 2.47 5.58
C LYS A 57 9.16 1.13 6.29
N GLY A 58 9.44 1.01 7.58
CA GLY A 58 9.17 -0.18 8.38
C GLY A 58 7.72 -0.65 8.25
N PHE A 59 6.75 0.28 8.13
CA PHE A 59 5.33 -0.08 7.95
C PHE A 59 5.13 -0.99 6.73
N CYS A 60 5.74 -0.65 5.59
CA CYS A 60 5.68 -1.45 4.36
C CYS A 60 6.34 -2.82 4.50
N GLY A 61 7.34 -2.95 5.39
CA GLY A 61 8.08 -4.18 5.62
C GLY A 61 7.43 -5.14 6.63
N TRP A 62 6.73 -4.61 7.63
CA TRP A 62 6.26 -5.38 8.81
C TRP A 62 4.73 -5.40 9.01
N LEU A 63 4.03 -4.32 8.66
CA LEU A 63 2.59 -4.18 8.94
C LEU A 63 1.70 -4.22 7.68
N CYS A 64 2.20 -3.74 6.54
CA CYS A 64 1.42 -3.65 5.32
C CYS A 64 1.05 -5.05 4.78
N PRO A 65 -0.24 -5.40 4.64
CA PRO A 65 -0.64 -6.73 4.17
C PRO A 65 -0.21 -6.99 2.72
N ILE A 66 -0.24 -5.96 1.85
CA ILE A 66 0.26 -6.08 0.47
C ILE A 66 1.77 -6.32 0.46
N GLY A 67 2.51 -5.67 1.36
CA GLY A 67 3.95 -5.85 1.50
C GLY A 67 4.30 -7.27 1.97
N THR A 68 3.60 -7.76 2.98
CA THR A 68 3.74 -9.12 3.51
C THR A 68 3.37 -10.18 2.46
N LEU A 69 2.24 -10.01 1.77
CA LEU A 69 1.83 -10.90 0.68
C LEU A 69 2.90 -10.93 -0.43
N SER A 70 3.35 -9.76 -0.86
CA SER A 70 4.44 -9.61 -1.82
C SER A 70 5.71 -10.33 -1.36
N GLN A 71 6.03 -10.29 -0.06
CA GLN A 71 7.17 -11.01 0.51
C GLN A 71 7.04 -12.53 0.38
N TYR A 72 5.90 -13.08 0.75
CA TYR A 72 5.63 -14.52 0.61
C TYR A 72 5.66 -14.98 -0.85
N VAL A 73 5.11 -14.16 -1.75
CA VAL A 73 5.09 -14.47 -3.19
C VAL A 73 6.51 -14.57 -3.73
N TRP A 74 7.39 -13.58 -3.54
CA TRP A 74 8.75 -13.67 -4.08
C TRP A 74 9.59 -14.76 -3.39
N MET A 75 9.38 -15.04 -2.10
CA MET A 75 10.05 -16.16 -1.42
C MET A 75 9.65 -17.50 -2.02
N THR A 76 8.37 -17.66 -2.36
CA THR A 76 7.85 -18.84 -3.06
C THR A 76 8.44 -18.93 -4.46
N GLY A 77 8.55 -17.81 -5.17
CA GLY A 77 9.22 -17.72 -6.47
C GLY A 77 10.70 -18.13 -6.40
N GLU A 78 11.43 -17.68 -5.38
CA GLU A 78 12.84 -18.08 -5.16
C GLU A 78 12.97 -19.59 -4.96
N LYS A 79 12.03 -20.19 -4.21
CA LYS A 79 12.02 -21.63 -3.95
C LYS A 79 11.64 -22.45 -5.19
N LEU A 80 10.74 -21.94 -6.03
CA LEU A 80 10.25 -22.65 -7.21
C LEU A 80 11.22 -22.55 -8.40
N PHE A 81 11.76 -21.35 -8.67
CA PHE A 81 12.63 -21.10 -9.83
C PHE A 81 14.13 -21.14 -9.49
N GLY A 82 14.48 -21.30 -8.21
CA GLY A 82 15.87 -21.33 -7.71
C GLY A 82 16.60 -19.98 -7.80
N ARG A 83 16.03 -18.97 -8.46
CA ARG A 83 16.58 -17.61 -8.63
C ARG A 83 15.45 -16.60 -8.77
N ASN A 84 15.72 -15.36 -8.36
CA ASN A 84 14.90 -14.20 -8.68
C ASN A 84 15.55 -13.40 -9.81
N PHE A 85 14.77 -12.92 -10.78
CA PHE A 85 15.28 -12.07 -11.84
C PHE A 85 15.60 -10.67 -11.27
N ARG A 86 16.79 -10.17 -11.61
CA ARG A 86 17.22 -8.81 -11.27
C ARG A 86 17.08 -7.91 -12.50
N ILE A 87 16.33 -6.82 -12.36
CA ILE A 87 16.22 -5.79 -13.41
C ILE A 87 17.50 -4.95 -13.37
N LYS A 88 18.18 -4.81 -14.52
CA LYS A 88 19.46 -4.08 -14.65
C LYS A 88 19.25 -2.55 -14.55
N GLY A 89 20.31 -1.83 -14.16
CA GLY A 89 20.27 -0.47 -13.61
C GLY A 89 19.32 0.53 -14.29
N TYR A 90 19.45 0.78 -15.60
CA TYR A 90 18.68 1.82 -16.28
C TYR A 90 17.17 1.53 -16.32
N THR A 91 16.77 0.28 -16.57
CA THR A 91 15.35 -0.10 -16.59
C THR A 91 14.77 -0.09 -15.18
N ASP A 92 15.55 -0.45 -14.17
CA ASP A 92 15.12 -0.35 -12.77
C ASP A 92 14.90 1.10 -12.31
N ILE A 93 15.73 2.04 -12.75
CA ILE A 93 15.54 3.47 -12.45
C ILE A 93 14.29 4.00 -13.16
N SER A 94 14.10 3.67 -14.43
CA SER A 94 12.93 4.09 -15.21
C SER A 94 11.62 3.56 -14.59
N LEU A 95 11.55 2.27 -14.29
CA LEU A 95 10.35 1.70 -13.63
C LEU A 95 10.15 2.26 -12.22
N ARG A 96 11.21 2.59 -11.48
CA ARG A 96 11.07 3.24 -10.16
C ARG A 96 10.53 4.66 -10.27
N SER A 97 10.77 5.35 -11.38
CA SER A 97 10.24 6.69 -11.60
C SER A 97 8.71 6.71 -11.69
N LEU A 98 8.09 5.60 -12.14
CA LEU A 98 6.65 5.48 -12.34
C LEU A 98 5.85 5.74 -11.07
N LYS A 99 6.23 5.18 -9.92
CA LYS A 99 5.55 5.47 -8.64
C LYS A 99 5.71 6.93 -8.20
N TYR A 100 6.81 7.59 -8.54
CA TYR A 100 7.02 9.01 -8.23
C TYR A 100 6.22 9.90 -9.17
N LEU A 101 6.05 9.50 -10.43
CA LEU A 101 5.13 10.13 -11.38
C LEU A 101 3.69 9.99 -10.90
N LEU A 102 3.26 8.79 -10.52
CA LEU A 102 1.93 8.56 -9.94
C LEU A 102 1.71 9.38 -8.66
N LEU A 103 2.69 9.39 -7.76
CA LEU A 103 2.64 10.25 -6.57
C LEU A 103 2.53 11.73 -6.96
N GLY A 104 3.35 12.20 -7.90
CA GLY A 104 3.32 13.58 -8.39
C GLY A 104 1.97 13.95 -8.99
N MET A 105 1.35 13.05 -9.76
CA MET A 105 0.00 13.21 -10.30
C MET A 105 -1.04 13.36 -9.18
N PHE A 106 -1.03 12.47 -8.17
CA PHE A 106 -1.97 12.58 -7.05
C PHE A 106 -1.74 13.83 -6.22
N VAL A 107 -0.49 14.19 -5.95
CA VAL A 107 -0.14 15.42 -5.23
C VAL A 107 -0.59 16.65 -6.03
N PHE A 108 -0.38 16.68 -7.34
CA PHE A 108 -0.84 17.78 -8.19
C PHE A 108 -2.36 17.91 -8.17
N LEU A 109 -3.10 16.82 -8.40
CA LEU A 109 -4.57 16.84 -8.42
C LEU A 109 -5.17 17.21 -7.06
N ILE A 110 -4.64 16.65 -5.98
CA ILE A 110 -5.23 16.81 -4.65
C ILE A 110 -4.71 18.08 -3.97
N VAL A 111 -3.40 18.33 -4.00
CA VAL A 111 -2.77 19.44 -3.27
C VAL A 111 -2.87 20.75 -4.03
N ILE A 112 -2.76 20.73 -5.36
CA ILE A 112 -2.76 21.97 -6.17
C ILE A 112 -4.15 22.23 -6.77
N ALA A 113 -4.75 21.27 -7.45
CA ALA A 113 -5.98 21.52 -8.23
C ALA A 113 -7.28 21.61 -7.39
N MET A 114 -7.34 20.96 -6.22
CA MET A 114 -8.56 20.90 -5.39
C MET A 114 -8.50 21.86 -4.18
N PRO A 115 -9.20 23.01 -4.17
CA PRO A 115 -9.32 23.84 -2.97
C PRO A 115 -10.23 23.20 -1.90
N ALA A 116 -10.19 23.70 -0.66
CA ALA A 116 -10.87 23.08 0.49
C ALA A 116 -12.40 23.02 0.36
N ASN A 117 -13.03 24.00 -0.29
CA ASN A 117 -14.46 24.01 -0.58
C ASN A 117 -14.88 22.86 -1.50
N MET A 118 -14.09 22.57 -2.54
CA MET A 118 -14.33 21.44 -3.44
C MET A 118 -14.14 20.10 -2.72
N MET A 119 -13.21 20.02 -1.77
CA MET A 119 -13.03 18.83 -0.92
C MET A 119 -14.25 18.58 -0.03
N ALA A 120 -14.79 19.63 0.60
CA ALA A 120 -15.98 19.50 1.44
C ALA A 120 -17.19 19.01 0.62
N LEU A 121 -17.37 19.54 -0.60
CA LEU A 121 -18.39 19.07 -1.55
C LEU A 121 -18.17 17.61 -1.96
N PHE A 122 -16.91 17.20 -2.16
CA PHE A 122 -16.58 15.82 -2.48
C PHE A 122 -16.86 14.86 -1.32
N PHE A 123 -16.63 15.28 -0.07
CA PHE A 123 -16.89 14.43 1.10
C PHE A 123 -18.39 14.16 1.33
N ILE A 124 -19.24 15.14 1.06
CA ILE A 124 -20.70 14.94 1.15
C ILE A 124 -21.27 14.16 -0.04
N ALA A 125 -20.50 13.98 -1.12
CA ALA A 125 -20.94 13.24 -2.28
C ALA A 125 -21.10 11.74 -1.96
N ASP A 126 -22.15 11.15 -2.51
CA ASP A 126 -22.51 9.74 -2.38
C ASP A 126 -21.37 8.79 -2.77
N TYR A 127 -20.58 9.20 -3.76
CA TYR A 127 -19.41 8.46 -4.20
C TYR A 127 -18.38 8.27 -3.09
N TYR A 128 -18.07 9.33 -2.32
CA TYR A 128 -17.07 9.26 -1.27
C TYR A 128 -17.61 8.48 -0.07
N LYS A 129 -18.84 8.76 0.36
CA LYS A 129 -19.49 8.06 1.49
C LYS A 129 -19.49 6.54 1.35
N ALA A 130 -19.66 6.04 0.12
CA ALA A 130 -19.76 4.61 -0.18
C ALA A 130 -18.52 3.99 -0.83
N VAL A 131 -17.37 4.68 -0.77
CA VAL A 131 -16.15 4.25 -1.46
C VAL A 131 -15.58 2.93 -0.90
N ASP A 132 -15.82 2.65 0.38
CA ASP A 132 -15.48 1.41 1.06
C ASP A 132 -16.34 0.22 0.64
N VAL A 133 -17.64 0.45 0.45
CA VAL A 133 -18.56 -0.59 -0.03
C VAL A 133 -18.17 -0.95 -1.45
N ARG A 134 -17.83 0.05 -2.27
CA ARG A 134 -17.26 -0.15 -3.62
C ARG A 134 -15.92 -0.88 -3.57
N MET A 135 -15.04 -0.57 -2.63
CA MET A 135 -13.76 -1.27 -2.45
C MET A 135 -13.97 -2.74 -2.06
N MET A 136 -14.88 -3.03 -1.13
CA MET A 136 -15.23 -4.40 -0.76
C MET A 136 -15.81 -5.16 -1.96
N LYS A 137 -16.78 -4.56 -2.67
CA LYS A 137 -17.39 -5.13 -3.87
C LYS A 137 -16.38 -5.35 -5.00
N PHE A 138 -15.36 -4.51 -5.11
CA PHE A 138 -14.26 -4.71 -6.05
C PHE A 138 -13.51 -6.03 -5.80
N PHE A 139 -13.32 -6.43 -4.53
CA PHE A 139 -12.68 -7.72 -4.19
C PHE A 139 -13.65 -8.90 -4.25
N THR A 140 -14.91 -8.75 -3.80
CA THR A 140 -15.87 -9.87 -3.78
C THR A 140 -16.50 -10.15 -5.14
N GLU A 141 -16.70 -9.10 -5.96
CA GLU A 141 -17.33 -9.17 -7.29
C GLU A 141 -16.37 -8.66 -8.38
N MET A 142 -15.14 -9.15 -8.33
CA MET A 142 -14.07 -8.74 -9.24
C MET A 142 -14.42 -9.01 -10.72
N THR A 143 -14.11 -8.05 -11.59
CA THR A 143 -14.28 -8.22 -13.04
C THR A 143 -13.18 -9.12 -13.63
N THR A 144 -13.44 -9.75 -14.77
CA THR A 144 -12.46 -10.60 -15.47
C THR A 144 -11.16 -9.85 -15.78
N LEU A 145 -11.27 -8.57 -16.18
CA LEU A 145 -10.11 -7.72 -16.42
C LEU A 145 -9.28 -7.53 -15.14
N THR A 146 -9.94 -7.18 -14.04
CA THR A 146 -9.29 -7.00 -12.73
C THR A 146 -8.58 -8.28 -12.29
N MET A 147 -9.22 -9.44 -12.47
CA MET A 147 -8.63 -10.73 -12.14
C MET A 147 -7.34 -10.98 -12.94
N TRP A 148 -7.35 -10.78 -14.25
CA TRP A 148 -6.15 -10.94 -15.08
C TRP A 148 -5.03 -9.96 -14.70
N VAL A 149 -5.36 -8.71 -14.38
CA VAL A 149 -4.38 -7.72 -13.92
C VAL A 149 -3.76 -8.13 -12.58
N LEU A 150 -4.56 -8.60 -11.63
CA LEU A 150 -4.06 -9.07 -10.33
C LEU A 150 -3.20 -10.32 -10.47
N ILE A 151 -3.59 -11.28 -11.32
CA ILE A 151 -2.77 -12.46 -11.64
C ILE A 151 -1.45 -12.01 -12.29
N GLY A 152 -1.49 -11.11 -13.27
CA GLY A 152 -0.30 -10.56 -13.90
C GLY A 152 0.65 -9.91 -12.89
N LEU A 153 0.13 -9.07 -12.00
CA LEU A 153 0.90 -8.47 -10.91
C LEU A 153 1.47 -9.52 -9.93
N GLY A 154 0.72 -10.58 -9.66
CA GLY A 154 1.15 -11.72 -8.85
C GLY A 154 2.31 -12.47 -9.50
N VAL A 155 2.20 -12.82 -10.79
CA VAL A 155 3.26 -13.47 -11.57
C VAL A 155 4.50 -12.60 -11.67
N LEU A 156 4.34 -11.29 -11.92
CA LEU A 156 5.47 -10.37 -11.91
C LEU A 156 6.12 -10.29 -10.52
N SER A 157 5.34 -10.37 -9.44
CA SER A 157 5.87 -10.41 -8.07
C SER A 157 6.53 -11.74 -7.70
N LEU A 158 6.20 -12.85 -8.41
CA LEU A 158 6.91 -14.13 -8.29
C LEU A 158 8.31 -14.04 -8.93
N LEU A 159 8.43 -13.37 -10.07
CA LEU A 159 9.69 -13.25 -10.82
C LEU A 159 10.60 -12.14 -10.29
N TYR A 160 10.00 -11.02 -9.86
CA TYR A 160 10.68 -9.82 -9.40
C TYR A 160 10.32 -9.48 -7.96
N LYS A 161 11.32 -9.39 -7.08
CA LYS A 161 11.14 -9.09 -5.66
C LYS A 161 10.39 -7.76 -5.46
N ASN A 162 9.20 -7.86 -4.87
CA ASN A 162 8.34 -6.74 -4.49
C ASN A 162 7.94 -5.78 -5.62
N PHE A 163 7.60 -6.31 -6.80
CA PHE A 163 7.27 -5.53 -7.99
C PHE A 163 6.30 -4.36 -7.73
N TRP A 164 5.13 -4.63 -7.12
CA TRP A 164 4.14 -3.59 -6.80
C TRP A 164 4.68 -2.51 -5.87
N CYS A 165 5.28 -2.90 -4.75
CA CYS A 165 5.79 -1.97 -3.73
C CYS A 165 6.99 -1.15 -4.23
N ARG A 166 7.76 -1.71 -5.18
CA ARG A 166 8.95 -1.06 -5.75
C ARG A 166 8.62 -0.09 -6.88
N TYR A 167 7.64 -0.39 -7.73
CA TYR A 167 7.42 0.35 -8.98
C TYR A 167 6.05 1.03 -9.12
N LEU A 168 4.99 0.51 -8.49
CA LEU A 168 3.63 1.03 -8.69
C LEU A 168 3.05 1.75 -7.47
N CYS A 169 3.52 1.47 -6.25
CA CYS A 169 2.89 1.99 -5.04
C CYS A 169 3.25 3.47 -4.78
N PRO A 170 2.33 4.44 -4.99
CA PRO A 170 2.59 5.86 -4.76
C PRO A 170 2.72 6.16 -3.25
N TYR A 171 2.00 5.40 -2.43
CA TYR A 171 2.07 5.51 -0.98
C TYR A 171 3.44 5.08 -0.44
N GLY A 172 4.00 4.03 -1.03
CA GLY A 172 5.38 3.62 -0.81
C GLY A 172 6.36 4.70 -1.28
N ALA A 173 6.11 5.40 -2.39
CA ALA A 173 6.96 6.52 -2.80
C ALA A 173 6.99 7.63 -1.72
N LEU A 174 5.81 8.04 -1.25
CA LEU A 174 5.66 9.09 -0.23
C LEU A 174 6.38 8.73 1.09
N ALA A 175 6.10 7.54 1.63
CA ALA A 175 6.78 7.03 2.82
C ALA A 175 8.31 6.93 2.61
N GLY A 176 8.77 6.72 1.38
CA GLY A 176 10.17 6.63 1.01
C GLY A 176 10.89 7.95 1.08
N LEU A 177 10.24 9.00 0.58
CA LEU A 177 10.73 10.36 0.69
C LEU A 177 10.87 10.77 2.16
N LEU A 178 9.86 10.51 2.99
CA LEU A 178 9.93 10.78 4.42
C LEU A 178 11.00 9.94 5.14
N SER A 179 11.20 8.69 4.72
CA SER A 179 12.19 7.80 5.34
C SER A 179 13.64 8.29 5.21
N ARG A 180 13.94 9.21 4.28
CA ARG A 180 15.28 9.84 4.20
C ARG A 180 15.60 10.67 5.45
N LEU A 181 14.59 11.34 5.99
CA LEU A 181 14.68 12.16 7.20
C LEU A 181 14.77 11.32 8.48
N SER A 182 14.49 10.01 8.40
CA SER A 182 14.43 9.16 9.58
C SER A 182 15.73 9.11 10.38
N PRO A 183 15.66 9.23 11.73
CA PRO A 183 16.82 9.13 12.61
C PRO A 183 17.35 7.69 12.69
N VAL A 184 16.51 6.69 12.40
CA VAL A 184 16.88 5.27 12.47
C VAL A 184 17.40 4.78 11.13
N LYS A 185 18.68 4.40 11.10
CA LYS A 185 19.37 3.97 9.89
C LYS A 185 20.21 2.72 10.18
N ILE A 186 20.30 1.84 9.19
CA ILE A 186 21.21 0.69 9.22
C ILE A 186 22.61 1.21 8.88
N ARG A 187 23.59 0.89 9.72
CA ARG A 187 25.00 1.25 9.52
C ARG A 187 25.86 0.01 9.46
N ARG A 188 26.81 0.00 8.53
CA ARG A 188 27.85 -1.02 8.41
C ARG A 188 29.07 -0.58 9.22
N ASN A 189 29.62 -1.50 10.00
CA ASN A 189 30.94 -1.36 10.60
C ASN A 189 31.95 -2.01 9.65
N GLU A 190 32.90 -1.21 9.14
CA GLU A 190 33.86 -1.67 8.14
C GLU A 190 34.87 -2.66 8.72
N GLU A 191 35.32 -2.45 9.96
CA GLU A 191 36.31 -3.30 10.63
C GLU A 191 35.78 -4.72 10.88
N LYS A 192 34.47 -4.84 11.14
CA LYS A 192 33.82 -6.14 11.37
C LYS A 192 33.30 -6.79 10.08
N CYS A 193 33.31 -6.07 8.96
CA CYS A 193 32.72 -6.54 7.72
C CYS A 193 33.67 -7.49 6.98
N VAL A 194 33.21 -8.71 6.72
CA VAL A 194 33.99 -9.74 5.98
C VAL A 194 33.71 -9.78 4.48
N HIS A 195 33.07 -8.75 3.92
CA HIS A 195 32.83 -8.60 2.48
C HIS A 195 32.19 -9.81 1.76
N CYS A 196 31.26 -10.48 2.46
CA CYS A 196 30.61 -11.70 1.96
C CYS A 196 29.43 -11.48 1.00
N HIS A 197 29.05 -10.22 0.70
CA HIS A 197 27.89 -9.85 -0.12
C HIS A 197 26.51 -10.41 0.32
N ALA A 198 26.41 -11.11 1.45
CA ALA A 198 25.16 -11.70 1.93
C ALA A 198 24.05 -10.66 2.15
N CYS A 199 24.42 -9.49 2.70
CA CYS A 199 23.48 -8.40 2.96
C CYS A 199 22.86 -7.80 1.68
N THR A 200 23.66 -7.66 0.61
CA THR A 200 23.23 -7.19 -0.71
C THR A 200 22.42 -8.28 -1.43
N THR A 201 22.82 -9.54 -1.33
CA THR A 201 22.14 -10.68 -1.97
C THR A 201 20.74 -10.93 -1.43
N HIS A 202 20.57 -10.85 -0.12
CA HIS A 202 19.28 -11.08 0.54
C HIS A 202 18.42 -9.81 0.67
N CYS A 203 18.87 -8.65 0.19
CA CYS A 203 18.07 -7.44 0.23
C CYS A 203 16.82 -7.58 -0.69
N PRO A 204 15.58 -7.53 -0.15
CA PRO A 204 14.38 -7.70 -0.96
C PRO A 204 14.16 -6.58 -1.99
N THR A 205 14.81 -5.43 -1.80
CA THR A 205 14.76 -4.29 -2.72
C THR A 205 16.03 -4.12 -3.54
N GLN A 206 16.93 -5.11 -3.48
CA GLN A 206 18.18 -5.16 -4.25
C GLN A 206 19.08 -3.93 -4.04
N ILE A 207 19.08 -3.40 -2.82
CA ILE A 207 20.01 -2.34 -2.41
C ILE A 207 21.38 -2.97 -2.22
N ASP A 208 22.41 -2.35 -2.79
CA ASP A 208 23.77 -2.65 -2.41
C ASP A 208 24.05 -2.10 -1.01
N VAL A 209 23.92 -2.97 -0.02
CA VAL A 209 24.08 -2.66 1.41
C VAL A 209 25.56 -2.64 1.77
N GLU A 210 26.36 -3.51 1.16
CA GLU A 210 27.78 -3.61 1.46
C GLU A 210 28.56 -2.37 1.03
N ALA A 211 28.30 -1.86 -0.18
CA ALA A 211 28.96 -0.66 -0.68
C ALA A 211 28.61 0.62 0.13
N LYS A 212 27.72 0.55 1.11
CA LYS A 212 27.22 1.71 1.86
C LYS A 212 27.55 1.58 3.35
N THR A 213 28.26 2.57 3.89
CA THR A 213 28.48 2.72 5.34
C THR A 213 27.18 3.02 6.08
N VAL A 214 26.29 3.81 5.48
CA VAL A 214 24.95 4.11 5.98
C VAL A 214 23.93 3.88 4.89
N VAL A 215 22.96 3.01 5.14
CA VAL A 215 21.89 2.72 4.18
C VAL A 215 20.91 3.89 4.14
N LYS A 216 21.12 4.88 3.26
CA LYS A 216 20.25 6.07 3.09
C LYS A 216 19.26 5.97 1.92
N SER A 217 18.96 4.76 1.45
CA SER A 217 18.05 4.57 0.33
C SER A 217 16.58 4.74 0.72
N GLU A 218 15.84 5.50 -0.08
CA GLU A 218 14.37 5.63 -0.06
C GLU A 218 13.64 4.32 -0.40
N GLU A 219 14.34 3.32 -0.92
CA GLU A 219 13.79 1.98 -1.19
C GLU A 219 13.94 1.02 -0.01
N CYS A 220 14.60 1.44 1.08
CA CYS A 220 14.82 0.58 2.23
C CYS A 220 13.53 0.41 3.05
N PHE A 221 12.91 -0.77 3.00
CA PHE A 221 11.71 -1.12 3.78
C PHE A 221 11.94 -1.29 5.28
N GLY A 222 13.18 -1.22 5.78
CA GLY A 222 13.46 -1.49 7.19
C GLY A 222 13.08 -2.91 7.64
N CYS A 223 13.06 -3.90 6.73
CA CYS A 223 12.75 -5.30 7.03
C CYS A 223 13.84 -6.03 7.83
N LEU A 224 15.03 -5.42 7.98
CA LEU A 224 16.19 -5.96 8.70
C LEU A 224 16.72 -7.32 8.20
N THR A 225 16.29 -7.80 7.02
CA THR A 225 16.79 -9.05 6.43
C THR A 225 18.32 -9.04 6.31
N CYS A 226 18.91 -7.92 5.90
CA CYS A 226 20.36 -7.74 5.79
C CYS A 226 21.09 -7.89 7.14
N VAL A 227 20.50 -7.43 8.25
CA VAL A 227 21.06 -7.58 9.59
C VAL A 227 20.95 -9.04 10.04
N SER A 228 19.79 -9.68 9.82
CA SER A 228 19.55 -11.07 10.23
C SER A 228 20.39 -12.11 9.48
N ARG A 229 20.74 -11.84 8.21
CA ARG A 229 21.50 -12.74 7.34
C ARG A 229 23.00 -12.45 7.33
N CYS A 230 23.46 -11.45 8.10
CA CYS A 230 24.89 -11.12 8.15
C CYS A 230 25.64 -12.17 8.98
N PRO A 231 26.65 -12.87 8.42
CA PRO A 231 27.43 -13.86 9.17
C PRO A 231 28.35 -13.21 10.22
N ALA A 232 28.78 -11.96 9.98
CA ALA A 232 29.63 -11.21 10.90
C ALA A 232 28.79 -10.44 11.93
N LYS A 233 28.76 -10.95 13.18
CA LYS A 233 28.00 -10.33 14.27
C LYS A 233 28.49 -8.90 14.54
N GLY A 234 27.56 -7.94 14.53
CA GLY A 234 27.86 -6.53 14.76
C GLY A 234 28.47 -5.79 13.55
N ALA A 235 28.62 -6.45 12.39
CA ALA A 235 29.02 -5.77 11.16
C ALA A 235 27.90 -4.89 10.58
N LEU A 236 26.64 -5.21 10.87
CA LEU A 236 25.46 -4.41 10.50
C LEU A 236 24.61 -4.16 11.74
N GLU A 237 24.38 -2.88 12.05
CA GLU A 237 23.64 -2.44 13.23
C GLU A 237 22.55 -1.45 12.85
N VAL A 238 21.42 -1.52 13.55
CA VAL A 238 20.38 -0.49 13.48
C VAL A 238 20.75 0.59 14.48
N ARG A 239 21.01 1.81 14.01
CA ARG A 239 21.35 2.94 14.87
C ARG A 239 20.31 4.05 14.77
N ALA A 240 19.83 4.52 15.92
CA ALA A 240 19.06 5.75 16.04
C ALA A 240 19.99 6.93 16.26
N SER A 241 19.85 7.98 15.47
CA SER A 241 20.62 9.22 15.57
C SER A 241 19.69 10.37 15.95
N ALA A 242 19.81 10.89 17.16
CA ALA A 242 19.09 12.07 17.62
C ALA A 242 20.11 13.17 17.96
N GLY A 243 20.30 14.12 17.04
CA GLY A 243 21.37 15.11 17.14
C GLY A 243 22.76 14.45 17.19
N LYS A 244 23.53 14.76 18.24
CA LYS A 244 24.89 14.21 18.47
C LYS A 244 24.89 12.81 19.11
N ARG A 245 23.76 12.31 19.62
CA ARG A 245 23.68 11.01 20.29
C ARG A 245 23.31 9.92 19.28
N THR A 246 24.09 8.84 19.27
CA THR A 246 23.78 7.62 18.50
C THR A 246 23.60 6.44 19.43
N ALA A 247 22.43 5.81 19.37
CA ALA A 247 22.12 4.60 20.14
C ALA A 247 22.00 3.39 19.20
N VAL A 248 22.58 2.26 19.61
CA VAL A 248 22.42 0.98 18.91
C VAL A 248 21.12 0.33 19.39
N LEU A 249 20.22 0.06 18.44
CA LEU A 249 18.95 -0.61 18.69
C LEU A 249 19.12 -2.11 18.47
N LYS A 250 18.65 -2.92 19.41
CA LYS A 250 18.54 -4.38 19.22
C LYS A 250 17.57 -4.65 18.06
N PRO A 251 17.86 -5.60 17.14
CA PRO A 251 17.00 -5.87 15.98
C PRO A 251 15.55 -6.18 16.33
N TRP A 252 15.29 -6.90 17.44
CA TRP A 252 13.93 -7.23 17.89
C TRP A 252 13.14 -6.01 18.37
N LEU A 253 13.82 -4.97 18.86
CA LEU A 253 13.16 -3.77 19.37
C LEU A 253 12.55 -2.94 18.23
N PHE A 254 13.05 -3.10 17.01
CA PHE A 254 12.55 -2.39 15.84
C PHE A 254 11.08 -2.70 15.51
N PRO A 255 10.66 -3.97 15.29
CA PRO A 255 9.25 -4.28 15.05
C PRO A 255 8.36 -3.96 16.26
N VAL A 256 8.85 -4.11 17.49
CA VAL A 256 8.08 -3.75 18.69
C VAL A 256 7.80 -2.26 18.73
N LEU A 257 8.84 -1.42 18.58
CA LEU A 257 8.70 0.03 18.57
C LEU A 257 7.78 0.49 17.44
N LEU A 258 7.86 -0.19 16.29
CA LEU A 258 7.00 0.07 15.14
C LEU A 258 5.53 -0.20 15.46
N VAL A 259 5.22 -1.37 16.01
CA VAL A 259 3.86 -1.77 16.38
C VAL A 259 3.32 -0.83 17.47
N VAL A 260 4.11 -0.57 18.51
CA VAL A 260 3.73 0.34 19.61
C VAL A 260 3.43 1.73 19.07
N LEU A 261 4.32 2.32 18.28
CA LEU A 261 4.11 3.67 17.74
C LEU A 261 2.87 3.74 16.83
N PHE A 262 2.65 2.70 16.02
CA PHE A 262 1.47 2.60 15.17
C PHE A 262 0.16 2.55 15.97
N TYR A 263 0.08 1.67 16.98
CA TYR A 263 -1.12 1.55 17.82
C TYR A 263 -1.33 2.75 18.75
N VAL A 264 -0.27 3.44 19.16
CA VAL A 264 -0.39 4.69 19.94
C VAL A 264 -1.09 5.76 19.11
N VAL A 265 -0.73 5.94 17.83
CA VAL A 265 -1.40 6.92 16.96
C VAL A 265 -2.89 6.56 16.75
N ILE A 266 -3.18 5.27 16.56
CA ILE A 266 -4.57 4.78 16.48
C ILE A 266 -5.33 5.05 17.79
N GLY A 267 -4.71 4.75 18.93
CA GLY A 267 -5.28 4.98 20.25
C GLY A 267 -5.60 6.45 20.51
N ILE A 268 -4.75 7.37 20.04
CA ILE A 268 -5.03 8.82 20.07
C ILE A 268 -6.24 9.16 19.17
N GLY A 269 -6.33 8.56 17.98
CA GLY A 269 -7.50 8.72 17.11
C GLY A 269 -8.81 8.25 17.75
N ILE A 270 -8.78 7.12 18.45
CA ILE A 270 -9.93 6.58 19.19
C ILE A 270 -10.28 7.48 20.37
N ALA A 271 -9.29 7.89 21.17
CA ALA A 271 -9.49 8.74 22.35
C ALA A 271 -10.05 10.12 21.99
N THR A 272 -9.69 10.65 20.82
CA THR A 272 -10.21 11.94 20.32
C THR A 272 -11.59 11.83 19.66
N GLY A 273 -12.17 10.62 19.58
CA GLY A 273 -13.47 10.39 18.93
C GLY A 273 -13.42 10.54 17.40
N ASN A 274 -12.23 10.59 16.81
CA ASN A 274 -11.98 10.76 15.37
C ASN A 274 -11.57 9.44 14.72
N TRP A 275 -12.18 8.34 15.13
CA TRP A 275 -11.94 7.02 14.56
C TRP A 275 -13.17 6.48 13.84
N HIS A 276 -14.34 6.64 14.44
CA HIS A 276 -15.60 6.16 13.87
C HIS A 276 -16.20 7.21 12.92
N SER A 277 -16.74 6.73 11.79
CA SER A 277 -17.47 7.59 10.83
C SER A 277 -18.70 8.20 11.49
N LYS A 278 -18.99 9.47 11.19
CA LYS A 278 -20.15 10.22 11.69
C LYS A 278 -21.31 10.26 10.69
N VAL A 279 -21.26 9.48 9.61
CA VAL A 279 -22.29 9.47 8.56
C VAL A 279 -23.57 8.78 9.07
N PRO A 280 -24.76 9.40 8.89
CA PRO A 280 -26.03 8.82 9.33
C PRO A 280 -26.33 7.49 8.62
N TYR A 281 -26.92 6.54 9.36
CA TYR A 281 -27.31 5.23 8.83
C TYR A 281 -28.31 5.31 7.67
N GLN A 282 -29.19 6.31 7.68
CA GLN A 282 -30.22 6.50 6.64
C GLN A 282 -29.60 6.75 5.25
N ASP A 283 -28.51 7.53 5.18
CA ASP A 283 -27.77 7.76 3.94
C ASP A 283 -27.20 6.45 3.37
N TYR A 284 -26.77 5.53 4.23
CA TYR A 284 -26.25 4.23 3.77
C TYR A 284 -27.35 3.29 3.30
N GLN A 285 -28.53 3.32 3.93
CA GLN A 285 -29.66 2.49 3.52
C GLN A 285 -30.15 2.83 2.11
N SER A 286 -30.05 4.08 1.67
CA SER A 286 -30.38 4.47 0.30
C SER A 286 -29.28 4.11 -0.70
N LEU A 287 -28.01 4.31 -0.32
CA LEU A 287 -26.85 4.13 -1.21
C LEU A 287 -26.48 2.66 -1.49
N ILE A 288 -26.56 1.78 -0.49
CA ILE A 288 -26.13 0.38 -0.65
C ILE A 288 -26.96 -0.37 -1.71
N PRO A 289 -28.31 -0.29 -1.71
CA PRO A 289 -29.12 -0.94 -2.74
C PRO A 289 -28.85 -0.41 -4.14
N GLU A 290 -28.57 0.89 -4.29
CA GLU A 290 -28.22 1.49 -5.59
C GLU A 290 -26.90 0.94 -6.12
N ILE A 291 -25.88 0.85 -5.27
CA ILE A 291 -24.59 0.23 -5.62
C ILE A 291 -24.79 -1.25 -5.95
N GLN A 292 -25.58 -1.99 -5.17
CA GLN A 292 -25.86 -3.39 -5.47
C GLN A 292 -26.55 -3.57 -6.83
N LYS A 293 -27.50 -2.70 -7.17
CA LYS A 293 -28.13 -2.66 -8.50
C LYS A 293 -27.11 -2.33 -9.60
N GLU A 294 -26.21 -1.38 -9.38
CA GLU A 294 -25.12 -1.04 -10.33
C GLU A 294 -24.26 -2.28 -10.64
N TYR A 295 -23.81 -3.01 -9.62
CA TYR A 295 -22.98 -4.22 -9.79
C TYR A 295 -23.77 -5.41 -10.36
N ALA A 296 -25.04 -5.56 -9.98
CA ALA A 296 -25.93 -6.57 -10.57
C ALA A 296 -26.18 -6.31 -12.06
N ASN A 297 -26.43 -5.05 -12.44
CA ASN A 297 -26.62 -4.65 -13.83
C ASN A 297 -25.33 -4.83 -14.65
N ARG A 298 -24.14 -4.56 -14.09
CA ARG A 298 -22.86 -4.92 -14.75
C ARG A 298 -22.77 -6.42 -15.06
N LYS A 299 -23.21 -7.29 -14.14
CA LYS A 299 -23.24 -8.75 -14.39
C LYS A 299 -24.24 -9.13 -15.49
N VAL A 300 -25.39 -8.44 -15.56
CA VAL A 300 -26.38 -8.64 -16.63
C VAL A 300 -25.86 -8.16 -17.98
N VAL A 301 -25.12 -7.05 -18.03
CA VAL A 301 -24.48 -6.49 -19.25
C VAL A 301 -23.23 -7.26 -19.70
N LEU A 302 -22.56 -8.01 -18.82
CA LEU A 302 -21.48 -8.93 -19.19
C LEU A 302 -21.97 -10.33 -19.60
N LYS A 303 -23.24 -10.66 -19.30
CA LYS A 303 -23.89 -11.91 -19.71
C LYS A 303 -24.49 -11.96 -21.14
N PRO A 304 -24.81 -10.86 -21.88
CA PRO A 304 -25.45 -10.97 -23.19
C PRO A 304 -24.45 -11.39 -24.28
N GLU A 305 -23.16 -11.10 -24.13
CA GLU A 305 -22.16 -11.43 -25.15
C GLU A 305 -21.82 -12.92 -25.24
N ARG A 306 -21.99 -13.71 -24.17
CA ARG A 306 -21.83 -15.18 -24.24
C ARG A 306 -23.05 -15.86 -24.86
N ALA A 307 -24.24 -15.27 -24.77
CA ALA A 307 -25.44 -15.83 -25.38
C ALA A 307 -25.53 -15.54 -26.89
N GLN A 308 -25.06 -14.37 -27.34
CA GLN A 308 -25.09 -13.98 -28.75
C GLN A 308 -23.95 -14.63 -29.57
N ARG A 309 -22.76 -14.83 -28.99
CA ARG A 309 -21.64 -15.49 -29.70
C ARG A 309 -21.88 -16.98 -29.97
N ASN A 310 -22.60 -17.68 -29.07
CA ASN A 310 -22.99 -19.08 -29.25
C ASN A 310 -24.15 -19.28 -30.25
N THR A 311 -24.93 -18.24 -30.55
CA THR A 311 -26.00 -18.31 -31.56
C THR A 311 -25.52 -17.93 -32.96
N GLN A 312 -24.49 -17.09 -33.07
CA GLN A 312 -23.88 -16.76 -34.36
C GLN A 312 -22.95 -17.88 -34.87
N GLY A 313 -22.10 -18.44 -33.99
CA GLY A 313 -21.19 -19.55 -34.37
C GLY A 313 -21.89 -20.87 -34.71
N ARG A 314 -23.10 -21.11 -34.17
CA ARG A 314 -23.94 -22.28 -34.51
C ARG A 314 -24.71 -22.11 -35.83
N LYS A 315 -24.88 -20.88 -36.31
CA LYS A 315 -25.53 -20.62 -37.61
C LYS A 315 -24.57 -20.71 -38.79
N GLU A 316 -23.28 -20.47 -38.59
CA GLU A 316 -22.26 -20.63 -39.65
C GLU A 316 -21.86 -22.10 -39.89
N THR A 317 -21.91 -22.97 -38.87
CA THR A 317 -21.65 -24.42 -39.05
C THR A 317 -22.81 -25.19 -39.68
N LEU A 318 -23.99 -24.58 -39.84
CA LEU A 318 -25.18 -25.19 -40.47
C LEU A 318 -25.48 -24.62 -41.86
N ARG A 319 -24.58 -23.78 -42.42
CA ARG A 319 -24.63 -23.30 -43.81
C ARG A 319 -23.38 -23.72 -44.59
N THR A 320 -23.18 -25.03 -44.68
CA THR A 320 -22.51 -25.63 -45.85
C THR A 320 -23.28 -26.87 -46.28
N PRO A 321 -24.21 -26.71 -47.23
CA PRO A 321 -24.56 -27.78 -48.15
C PRO A 321 -24.11 -27.41 -49.57
N ASN A 322 -23.39 -28.36 -50.18
CA ASN A 322 -22.96 -28.44 -51.59
C ASN A 322 -21.72 -27.64 -52.00
#